data_AF-A0A926QH47-F1
#
_entry.id   AF-A0A926QH47-F1
#
_cell.length_a   1.000
_cell.length_b   1.000
_cell.length_c   1.000
_cell.angle_alpha   90.00
_cell.angle_beta   90.00
_cell.angle_gamma   90.00
#
_symmetry.space_group_name_H-M   'P 1'
#
loop_
_entity.id
_entity.type
_entity.pdbx_description
1 polymer ?
#
loop_
_entity_poly.entity_id
_entity_poly.type
_entity_poly.pdbx_seq_one_letter_code
_entity_poly.pdbx_strand_id
1 'polypeptide(L)'
;MKRKVDYTWRLSELMAARGLHNTTDLIPLLAERDIALSRPQVYRLVIQRPERVSLQVIAALCDIFECTPADLLTTTAADVRTRKTGTASAPNVVQLDRTVRPRRANILDE
;
A
#
# COMPACT_ATOMS: atom_id res chain seq x y z
N MET A 1 -2.75 19.32 -6.26
CA MET A 1 -3.31 18.25 -5.40
C MET A 1 -2.18 17.30 -5.05
N LYS A 2 -1.98 16.98 -3.77
CA LYS A 2 -0.95 15.99 -3.37
C LYS A 2 -1.59 14.60 -3.41
N ARG A 3 -1.04 13.69 -4.21
CA ARG A 3 -1.47 12.29 -4.26
C ARG A 3 -0.49 11.42 -3.49
N LYS A 4 -1.01 10.51 -2.67
CA LYS A 4 -0.23 9.44 -2.05
C LYS A 4 -0.27 8.25 -3.00
N VAL A 5 0.89 7.89 -3.53
CA VAL A 5 1.07 6.73 -4.40
C VAL A 5 1.55 5.57 -3.55
N ASP A 6 0.99 4.38 -3.79
CA ASP A 6 1.30 3.15 -3.09
C ASP A 6 1.17 1.95 -4.05
N TYR A 7 1.61 0.76 -3.64
CA TYR A 7 1.43 -0.45 -4.43
C TYR A 7 1.32 -1.69 -3.54
N THR A 8 0.69 -2.73 -4.08
CA THR A 8 0.60 -4.06 -3.47
C THR A 8 1.34 -5.06 -4.34
N TRP A 9 2.13 -5.91 -3.69
CA TRP A 9 2.91 -6.97 -4.33
C TRP A 9 2.24 -8.32 -4.08
N ARG A 10 1.97 -9.08 -5.14
CA ARG A 10 1.10 -10.27 -5.10
C ARG A 10 1.80 -11.56 -5.50
N LEU A 11 3.13 -11.57 -5.50
CA LEU A 11 3.89 -12.75 -5.93
C LEU A 11 3.59 -14.00 -5.10
N SER A 12 3.43 -13.86 -3.78
CA SER A 12 3.10 -15.00 -2.92
C SER A 12 1.74 -15.62 -3.25
N GLU A 13 0.74 -14.81 -3.61
CA GLU A 13 -0.57 -15.28 -4.07
C GLU A 13 -0.45 -16.06 -5.39
N LEU A 14 0.31 -15.52 -6.35
CA LEU A 14 0.54 -16.18 -7.64
C LEU A 14 1.32 -17.49 -7.50
N MET A 15 2.30 -17.53 -6.59
CA MET A 15 3.01 -18.76 -6.22
C MET A 15 2.08 -19.80 -5.61
N ALA A 16 1.18 -19.40 -4.71
CA ALA A 16 0.23 -20.34 -4.11
C ALA A 16 -0.77 -20.88 -5.16
N ALA A 17 -1.28 -20.03 -6.06
CA ALA A 17 -2.12 -20.46 -7.19
C ALA A 17 -1.38 -21.43 -8.15
N ARG A 18 -0.06 -21.21 -8.26
CA ARG A 18 1.02 -22.10 -8.72
C ARG A 18 1.03 -23.57 -8.30
N GLY A 19 0.61 -23.81 -7.05
CA GLY A 19 1.10 -24.95 -6.25
C GLY A 19 2.55 -24.82 -5.76
N LEU A 20 3.16 -23.63 -5.85
CA LEU A 20 4.52 -23.36 -5.34
C LEU A 20 4.45 -22.87 -3.89
N HIS A 21 4.84 -23.75 -2.96
CA HIS A 21 4.71 -23.48 -1.53
C HIS A 21 6.02 -23.02 -0.88
N ASN A 22 7.17 -23.25 -1.51
CA ASN A 22 8.45 -22.75 -1.01
C ASN A 22 9.00 -21.65 -1.91
N THR A 23 9.57 -20.62 -1.29
CA THR A 23 10.25 -19.53 -2.02
C THR A 23 11.39 -20.05 -2.91
N THR A 24 12.05 -21.14 -2.50
CA THR A 24 13.14 -21.77 -3.25
C THR A 24 12.69 -22.41 -4.55
N ASP A 25 11.41 -22.76 -4.69
CA ASP A 25 10.87 -23.38 -5.91
C ASP A 25 10.92 -22.40 -7.09
N LEU A 26 11.00 -21.09 -6.81
CA LEU A 26 11.12 -20.04 -7.81
C LEU A 26 12.54 -19.90 -8.38
N ILE A 27 13.57 -20.40 -7.69
CA ILE A 27 14.98 -20.28 -8.12
C ILE A 27 15.23 -20.97 -9.48
N PRO A 28 14.89 -22.26 -9.68
CA PRO A 28 15.12 -22.91 -10.97
C PRO A 28 14.33 -22.24 -12.10
N LEU A 29 13.10 -21.79 -11.84
CA LEU A 29 12.24 -21.12 -12.83
C LEU A 29 12.82 -19.78 -13.29
N LEU A 30 13.44 -19.02 -12.38
CA LEU A 30 14.15 -17.79 -12.72
C LEU A 30 15.44 -18.08 -13.48
N ALA A 31 16.17 -19.13 -13.09
CA ALA A 31 17.42 -19.53 -13.75
C ALA A 31 17.20 -19.96 -15.21
N GLU A 32 16.07 -20.62 -15.54
CA GLU A 32 15.67 -20.95 -16.92
C GLU A 32 15.53 -19.72 -17.84
N ARG A 33 15.39 -18.52 -17.25
CA ARG A 33 15.23 -17.24 -17.96
C ARG A 33 16.47 -16.34 -17.81
N ASP A 34 17.62 -16.95 -17.50
CA ASP A 34 18.90 -16.29 -17.25
C ASP A 34 18.89 -15.30 -16.07
N ILE A 35 17.97 -15.48 -15.10
CA ILE A 35 17.87 -14.66 -13.89
C ILE A 35 18.41 -15.44 -12.70
N ALA A 36 19.67 -15.20 -12.37
CA ALA A 36 20.30 -15.76 -11.18
C ALA A 36 20.06 -14.86 -9.95
N LEU A 37 19.21 -15.31 -9.03
CA LEU A 37 19.03 -14.68 -7.71
C LEU A 37 19.47 -15.64 -6.60
N SER A 38 20.14 -15.09 -5.59
CA SER A 38 20.47 -15.82 -4.36
C SER A 38 19.20 -16.14 -3.55
N ARG A 39 19.26 -17.19 -2.72
CA ARG A 39 18.14 -17.58 -1.84
C ARG A 39 17.59 -16.41 -1.00
N PRO A 40 18.43 -15.55 -0.36
CA PRO A 40 17.92 -14.39 0.37
C PRO A 40 17.28 -13.33 -0.53
N GLN A 41 17.72 -13.17 -1.77
CA GLN A 41 17.07 -12.26 -2.73
C GLN A 41 15.68 -12.78 -3.11
N VAL A 42 15.55 -14.09 -3.39
CA VAL A 42 14.26 -14.71 -3.70
C VAL A 42 13.32 -14.65 -2.50
N TYR A 43 13.81 -14.94 -1.30
CA TYR A 43 13.01 -14.81 -0.08
C TYR A 43 12.45 -13.38 0.09
N ARG A 44 13.29 -12.35 -0.06
CA ARG A 44 12.84 -10.94 0.03
C ARG A 44 11.86 -10.58 -1.09
N LEU A 45 12.10 -11.09 -2.30
CA LEU A 45 11.21 -10.86 -3.44
C LEU A 45 9.82 -11.43 -3.20
N VAL A 46 9.68 -12.57 -2.53
CA VAL A 46 8.38 -13.22 -2.30
C VAL A 46 7.69 -12.73 -1.03
N ILE A 47 8.42 -12.62 0.07
CA ILE A 47 7.85 -12.39 1.41
C ILE A 47 7.77 -10.91 1.77
N GLN A 48 8.72 -10.10 1.27
CA GLN A 48 8.74 -8.67 1.56
C GLN A 48 8.10 -7.88 0.43
N ARG A 49 7.87 -6.60 0.70
CA ARG A 49 7.44 -5.62 -0.30
C ARG A 49 8.68 -4.97 -0.93
N PRO A 50 9.09 -5.34 -2.15
CA PRO A 50 10.38 -4.92 -2.70
C PRO A 50 10.34 -3.48 -3.20
N GLU A 51 11.20 -2.62 -2.67
CA GLU A 51 11.31 -1.23 -3.13
C GLU A 51 11.84 -1.08 -4.56
N ARG A 52 12.68 -2.04 -4.98
CA ARG A 52 13.33 -2.05 -6.29
C ARG A 52 13.36 -3.46 -6.84
N VAL A 53 12.90 -3.60 -8.07
CA VAL A 53 12.93 -4.84 -8.85
C VAL A 53 13.30 -4.46 -10.28
N SER A 54 14.13 -5.27 -10.95
CA SER A 54 14.43 -5.02 -12.37
C SER A 54 13.23 -5.39 -13.23
N LEU A 55 13.05 -4.69 -14.35
CA LEU A 55 11.99 -5.02 -15.31
C LEU A 55 12.16 -6.43 -15.90
N GLN A 56 13.40 -6.93 -15.99
CA GLN A 56 13.68 -8.31 -16.40
C GLN A 56 13.08 -9.33 -15.42
N VAL A 57 13.22 -9.11 -14.10
CA VAL A 57 12.58 -9.97 -13.09
C VAL A 57 11.06 -9.90 -13.21
N ILE A 58 10.49 -8.71 -13.40
CA ILE A 58 9.03 -8.58 -13.61
C ILE A 58 8.59 -9.36 -14.85
N ALA A 59 9.28 -9.22 -15.97
CA ALA A 59 8.97 -9.93 -17.21
C ALA A 59 9.06 -11.45 -17.05
N ALA A 60 10.12 -11.94 -16.39
CA ALA A 60 10.27 -13.37 -16.11
C ALA A 60 9.17 -13.89 -15.18
N LEU A 61 8.80 -13.14 -14.15
CA LEU A 61 7.67 -13.51 -13.29
C LEU A 61 6.36 -13.52 -14.07
N CYS A 62 6.14 -12.58 -14.98
CA CYS A 62 4.95 -12.58 -15.83
C CYS A 62 4.91 -13.80 -16.76
N ASP A 63 6.06 -14.23 -17.28
CA ASP A 63 6.18 -15.44 -18.08
C ASP A 63 5.93 -16.73 -17.25
N ILE A 64 6.40 -16.78 -15.98
CA ILE A 64 6.41 -18.00 -15.15
C ILE A 64 5.05 -18.64 -14.78
N PHE A 65 3.96 -18.03 -14.33
CA PHE A 65 3.44 -16.68 -14.31
C PHE A 65 2.23 -16.66 -15.26
N GLU A 66 2.46 -16.78 -16.57
CA GLU A 66 1.46 -16.51 -17.63
C GLU A 66 0.46 -15.39 -17.25
N CYS A 67 0.97 -14.33 -16.63
CA CYS A 67 0.17 -13.24 -16.08
C CYS A 67 0.70 -11.90 -16.57
N THR A 68 -0.08 -10.85 -16.35
CA THR A 68 0.36 -9.49 -16.67
C THR A 68 1.01 -8.83 -15.45
N PRO A 69 1.77 -7.73 -15.65
CA PRO A 69 2.30 -6.95 -14.53
C PRO A 69 1.21 -6.45 -13.57
N ALA A 70 -0.02 -6.24 -14.04
CA ALA A 70 -1.15 -5.80 -13.21
C ALA A 70 -1.64 -6.87 -12.24
N ASP A 71 -1.45 -8.15 -12.60
CA ASP A 71 -1.75 -9.28 -11.72
C ASP A 71 -0.69 -9.41 -10.62
N LEU A 72 0.57 -9.18 -10.99
CA LEU A 72 1.74 -9.29 -10.11
C LEU A 72 1.85 -8.11 -9.12
N LEU A 73 1.60 -6.88 -9.58
CA LEU A 73 1.62 -5.69 -8.74
C LEU A 73 0.46 -4.75 -9.10
N THR A 74 -0.24 -4.28 -8.08
CA THR A 74 -1.30 -3.28 -8.26
C THR A 74 -0.83 -1.94 -7.72
N THR A 75 -1.04 -0.87 -8.48
CA THR A 75 -0.70 0.49 -8.06
C THR A 75 -1.94 1.21 -7.55
N THR A 76 -1.79 2.03 -6.52
CA THR A 76 -2.86 2.84 -5.97
C THR A 76 -2.38 4.29 -5.85
N ALA A 77 -3.27 5.24 -6.14
CA ALA A 77 -2.96 6.66 -6.03
C ALA A 77 -4.17 7.40 -5.46
N ALA A 78 -4.13 7.71 -4.17
CA ALA A 78 -5.23 8.37 -3.45
C ALA A 78 -4.92 9.85 -3.20
N ASP A 79 -5.93 10.72 -3.24
CA ASP A 79 -5.77 12.11 -2.84
C ASP A 79 -5.47 12.20 -1.34
N VAL A 80 -4.43 12.94 -0.98
CA VAL A 80 -4.11 13.20 0.42
C VAL A 80 -5.18 14.12 0.99
N ARG A 81 -6.05 13.57 1.84
CA ARG A 81 -7.00 14.37 2.61
C ARG A 81 -6.23 15.41 3.40
N THR A 82 -6.46 16.67 3.07
CA THR A 82 -5.91 17.78 3.85
C THR A 82 -6.68 17.83 5.17
N ARG A 83 -5.96 17.78 6.30
CA ARG A 83 -6.58 17.87 7.64
C ARG A 83 -7.34 19.20 7.72
N LYS A 84 -8.67 19.13 7.82
CA LYS A 84 -9.50 20.31 8.10
C LYS A 84 -9.31 20.66 9.58
N THR A 85 -8.62 21.75 9.86
CA THR A 85 -8.30 22.22 11.22
C THR A 85 -9.46 22.96 11.91
N GLY A 86 -10.65 23.01 11.29
CA GLY A 86 -11.82 23.72 11.84
C GLY A 86 -11.69 25.26 11.86
N THR A 87 -10.52 25.80 11.52
CA THR A 87 -10.24 27.25 11.46
C THR A 87 -10.71 27.92 10.18
N ALA A 88 -11.13 27.13 9.17
CA ALA A 88 -11.70 27.66 7.95
C ALA A 88 -13.18 28.01 8.19
N SER A 89 -13.52 29.29 8.02
CA SER A 89 -14.90 29.76 8.13
C SER A 89 -15.75 29.11 7.02
N ALA A 90 -16.65 28.22 7.40
CA ALA A 90 -17.61 27.64 6.46
C ALA A 90 -18.74 28.65 6.21
N PRO A 91 -19.27 28.75 4.98
CA PRO A 91 -20.23 29.80 4.61
C PRO A 91 -21.54 29.78 5.43
N ASN A 92 -21.88 28.64 6.05
CA ASN A 92 -23.10 28.45 6.84
C ASN A 92 -22.83 28.19 8.33
N VAL A 93 -21.64 28.51 8.85
CA VAL A 93 -21.33 28.35 10.27
C VAL A 93 -21.20 29.72 10.92
N VAL A 94 -22.14 30.03 11.81
CA VAL A 94 -22.09 31.22 12.66
C VAL A 94 -21.14 30.95 13.81
N GLN A 95 -20.07 31.74 13.93
CA GLN A 95 -19.17 31.68 15.09
C GLN A 95 -19.90 32.23 16.31
N LEU A 96 -20.29 31.33 17.21
CA LEU A 96 -21.08 31.62 18.40
C LEU A 96 -20.22 31.89 19.66
N ASP A 97 -18.90 31.80 19.50
CA ASP A 97 -17.88 32.00 20.54
C ASP A 97 -17.98 33.37 21.21
N ARG A 98 -18.50 34.38 20.49
CA ARG A 98 -18.71 35.74 21.00
C ARG A 98 -20.15 36.06 21.39
N THR A 99 -21.14 35.26 20.98
CA THR A 99 -22.57 35.59 21.16
C THR A 99 -23.29 34.76 22.21
N VAL A 100 -22.88 33.52 22.48
CA VAL A 100 -23.55 32.67 23.49
C VAL A 100 -22.49 32.07 24.41
N ARG A 101 -22.23 32.75 25.52
CA ARG A 101 -21.37 32.22 26.59
C ARG A 101 -22.26 31.53 27.63
N PRO A 102 -22.14 30.21 27.85
CA PRO A 102 -22.96 29.51 28.83
C PRO A 102 -22.70 30.06 30.24
N ARG A 103 -23.78 30.30 30.98
CA ARG A 103 -23.71 30.78 32.37
C ARG A 103 -23.19 29.63 33.25
N ARG A 104 -22.21 29.90 34.11
CA ARG A 104 -21.68 28.90 35.06
C ARG A 104 -22.80 28.40 35.95
N ALA A 105 -22.88 27.08 36.14
CA ALA A 105 -23.81 26.47 37.07
C ALA A 105 -23.43 26.87 38.50
N ASN A 106 -24.44 27.20 39.31
CA ASN A 106 -24.28 27.42 40.74
C ASN A 106 -24.66 26.12 41.45
N ILE A 107 -23.71 25.49 42.11
CA ILE A 107 -23.96 24.29 42.91
C ILE A 107 -24.43 24.79 44.28
N LEU A 108 -25.63 24.37 44.69
CA LEU A 108 -26.14 24.65 46.03
C LEU A 108 -25.71 23.50 46.93
N ASP A 109 -25.04 23.82 48.03
CA ASP A 109 -24.70 22.86 49.08
C ASP A 109 -25.94 22.66 49.98
N GLU A 110 -26.30 21.40 50.24
CA GLU A 110 -27.40 21.00 51.16
C GLU A 110 -26.98 21.14 52.63
#